data_AF-A0A9D6DMI8-F1
#
_entry.id   AF-A0A9D6DMI8-F1
#
_cell.length_a   1.000
_cell.length_b   1.000
_cell.length_c   1.000
_cell.angle_alpha   90.00
_cell.angle_beta   90.00
_cell.angle_gamma   90.00
#
_symmetry.space_group_name_H-M   'P 1'
#
loop_
_entity.id
_entity.type
_entity.pdbx_description
1 polymer ?
#
loop_
_entity_poly.entity_id
_entity_poly.type
_entity_poly.pdbx_seq_one_letter_code
_entity_poly.pdbx_strand_id
1 'polypeptide(L)'
;MGGVPKQRKTKSRQANRRMHLYIKSSSLVSCPKCAKPALPHTVCQNCGTYKGMDVVDVMKKLTKKEKKQKEREIQASDKSEARNPKSETNSNN
;
A
#
# COMPACT_ATOMS: atom_id res chain seq x y z
N MET A 1 34.48 4.24 -31.49
CA MET A 1 33.54 3.60 -32.45
C MET A 1 32.42 2.96 -31.65
N GLY A 2 31.22 3.53 -31.68
CA GLY A 2 30.11 3.14 -30.81
C GLY A 2 29.36 1.90 -31.32
N GLY A 3 28.89 1.05 -30.40
CA GLY A 3 28.06 -0.11 -30.70
C GLY A 3 26.66 0.30 -31.13
N VAL A 4 26.50 0.64 -32.41
CA VAL A 4 25.19 0.95 -33.00
C VAL A 4 24.52 -0.35 -33.44
N PRO A 5 23.22 -0.57 -33.13
CA PRO A 5 22.52 -1.75 -33.60
C PRO A 5 22.49 -1.79 -35.13
N LYS A 6 22.94 -2.92 -35.69
CA LYS A 6 22.96 -3.15 -37.15
C LYS A 6 21.56 -3.12 -37.78
N GLN A 7 20.53 -3.53 -37.04
CA GLN A 7 19.14 -3.61 -37.51
C GLN A 7 18.13 -3.31 -36.39
N ARG A 8 16.91 -2.95 -36.78
CA ARG A 8 15.78 -2.74 -35.86
C ARG A 8 15.32 -4.07 -35.26
N LYS A 9 15.08 -4.11 -33.94
CA LYS A 9 14.46 -5.27 -33.28
C LYS A 9 13.00 -5.41 -33.73
N THR A 10 12.59 -6.64 -34.08
CA THR A 10 11.20 -6.95 -34.44
C THR A 10 10.25 -6.73 -33.25
N LYS A 11 8.97 -6.45 -33.53
CA LYS A 11 7.95 -6.25 -32.49
C LYS A 11 7.86 -7.45 -31.55
N SER A 12 7.89 -8.67 -32.09
CA SER A 12 7.90 -9.92 -31.31
C SER A 12 9.11 -10.00 -30.35
N ARG A 13 10.35 -9.76 -30.84
CA ARG A 13 11.54 -9.77 -29.97
C ARG A 13 11.51 -8.68 -28.89
N GLN A 14 10.88 -7.54 -29.16
CA GLN A 14 10.68 -6.50 -28.16
C GLN A 14 9.64 -6.92 -27.11
N ALA A 15 8.51 -7.49 -27.53
CA ALA A 15 7.45 -7.96 -26.65
C ALA A 15 7.93 -9.09 -25.74
N ASN A 16 8.61 -10.11 -26.28
CA ASN A 16 9.19 -11.21 -25.52
C ASN A 16 10.23 -10.72 -24.50
N ARG A 17 11.01 -9.69 -24.82
CA ARG A 17 11.92 -9.11 -23.83
C ARG A 17 11.16 -8.42 -22.69
N ARG A 18 10.06 -7.75 -23.01
CA ARG A 18 9.25 -6.99 -22.04
C ARG A 18 8.35 -7.86 -21.18
N MET A 19 8.01 -9.09 -21.61
CA MET A 19 7.12 -9.98 -20.87
C MET A 19 7.61 -10.31 -19.46
N HIS A 20 8.92 -10.31 -19.23
CA HIS A 20 9.53 -10.57 -17.93
C HIS A 20 9.60 -9.32 -17.04
N LEU A 21 9.34 -8.13 -17.58
CA LEU A 21 9.42 -6.85 -16.87
C LEU A 21 8.06 -6.46 -16.27
N TYR A 22 7.45 -7.38 -15.53
CA TYR A 22 6.19 -7.10 -14.81
C TYR A 22 6.47 -6.74 -13.36
N ILE A 23 5.66 -5.83 -12.82
CA ILE A 23 5.72 -5.43 -11.41
C ILE A 23 4.74 -6.31 -10.64
N LYS A 24 5.21 -6.95 -9.57
CA LYS A 24 4.36 -7.72 -8.65
C LYS A 24 3.77 -6.78 -7.61
N SER A 25 2.48 -6.95 -7.31
CA SER A 25 1.84 -6.24 -6.19
C SER A 25 2.37 -6.76 -4.85
N SER A 26 2.50 -5.87 -3.87
CA SER A 26 2.85 -6.23 -2.50
C SER A 26 1.62 -6.75 -1.76
N SER A 27 1.79 -7.80 -0.94
CA SER A 27 0.77 -8.23 0.01
C SER A 27 0.66 -7.21 1.15
N LEU A 28 -0.58 -6.81 1.46
CA LEU A 28 -0.91 -5.91 2.56
C LEU A 28 -1.77 -6.66 3.57
N VAL A 29 -1.51 -6.42 4.86
CA VAL A 29 -2.22 -7.02 5.99
C VAL A 29 -2.88 -5.92 6.81
N SER A 30 -4.04 -6.18 7.40
CA SER A 30 -4.69 -5.21 8.28
C SER A 30 -3.88 -5.00 9.56
N CYS A 31 -3.64 -3.73 9.93
CA CYS A 31 -2.95 -3.38 11.16
C CYS A 31 -3.86 -3.60 12.38
N PRO A 32 -3.41 -4.29 13.45
CA PRO A 32 -4.26 -4.60 14.60
C PRO A 32 -4.69 -3.38 15.42
N LYS A 33 -3.98 -2.24 15.35
CA LYS A 33 -4.33 -1.03 16.12
C LYS A 33 -5.24 -0.05 15.39
N CYS A 34 -5.17 0.02 14.05
CA CYS A 34 -5.90 1.03 13.28
C CYS A 34 -6.64 0.48 12.06
N ALA A 35 -6.71 -0.84 11.88
CA ALA A 35 -7.36 -1.58 10.80
C ALA A 35 -6.90 -1.26 9.36
N LYS A 36 -6.08 -0.23 9.15
CA LYS A 36 -5.54 0.16 7.84
C LYS A 36 -4.56 -0.88 7.28
N PRO A 37 -4.48 -1.01 5.94
CA PRO A 37 -3.52 -1.90 5.29
C PRO A 37 -2.08 -1.46 5.59
N ALA A 38 -1.25 -2.42 5.97
CA ALA A 38 0.16 -2.24 6.29
C ALA A 38 1.00 -3.36 5.66
N LEU A 39 2.29 -3.08 5.44
CA LEU A 39 3.23 -4.09 4.95
C LEU A 39 3.61 -5.07 6.07
N PRO A 40 3.70 -6.37 5.79
CA PRO A 40 4.11 -7.36 6.79
C PRO A 40 5.55 -7.09 7.26
N HIS A 41 5.84 -7.42 8.53
CA HIS A 41 7.14 -7.22 9.19
C HIS A 41 7.66 -5.77 9.25
N THR A 42 6.82 -4.78 8.93
CA THR A 42 7.19 -3.35 9.03
C THR A 42 6.37 -2.63 10.10
N VAL A 43 6.86 -1.47 10.55
CA VAL A 43 6.10 -0.57 11.40
C VAL A 43 4.94 0.02 10.60
N CYS A 44 3.73 0.04 11.16
CA CYS A 44 2.61 0.68 10.50
C CYS A 44 2.87 2.18 10.34
N GLN A 45 2.85 2.69 9.11
CA GLN A 45 3.10 4.11 8.81
C GLN A 45 2.01 5.03 9.39
N ASN A 46 0.82 4.50 9.65
CA ASN A 46 -0.30 5.29 10.14
C ASN A 46 -0.27 5.47 11.67
N CYS A 47 -0.02 4.39 12.43
CA CYS A 47 -0.04 4.41 13.90
C CYS A 47 1.35 4.30 14.55
N GLY A 48 2.40 4.00 13.80
CA GLY A 48 3.77 3.92 14.32
C GLY A 48 4.06 2.69 15.17
N THR A 49 3.18 1.68 15.11
CA THR A 49 3.23 0.53 16.02
C THR A 49 3.69 -0.74 15.32
N TYR A 50 4.44 -1.57 16.06
CA TYR A 50 4.95 -2.87 15.62
C TYR A 50 4.89 -3.86 16.79
N LYS A 51 4.28 -5.03 16.56
CA LYS A 51 4.09 -6.07 17.59
C LYS A 51 3.49 -5.55 18.92
N GLY A 52 2.54 -4.63 18.82
CA GLY A 52 1.88 -4.04 19.99
C GLY A 52 2.65 -2.90 20.67
N MET A 53 3.93 -2.71 20.36
CA MET A 53 4.75 -1.63 20.91
C MET A 53 4.71 -0.40 20.01
N ASP A 54 4.71 0.79 20.63
CA ASP A 54 4.82 2.07 19.94
C ASP A 54 6.31 2.33 19.68
N VAL A 55 6.75 2.12 18.44
CA VAL A 55 8.16 2.26 18.04
C VAL A 55 8.43 3.65 17.49
N VAL A 56 7.44 4.25 16.83
CA VAL A 56 7.52 5.60 16.27
C VAL A 56 6.42 6.46 16.85
N ASP A 57 6.81 7.50 17.58
CA ASP A 57 5.89 8.53 18.05
C ASP A 57 5.42 9.44 16.91
N VAL A 58 4.49 8.95 16.09
CA VAL A 58 3.94 9.70 14.94
C VAL A 58 3.26 11.01 15.39
N MET A 59 2.88 11.11 16.66
CA MET A 59 2.16 12.23 17.25
C MET A 59 3.05 13.32 17.87
N LYS A 60 4.37 13.08 18.06
CA LYS A 60 5.26 14.06 18.72
C LYS A 60 5.65 15.23 17.82
N LYS A 61 5.63 15.07 16.50
CA LYS A 61 6.04 16.10 15.54
C LYS A 61 4.89 16.87 14.87
N LEU A 62 3.63 16.52 15.17
CA LEU A 62 2.46 17.16 14.56
C LEU A 62 2.04 18.41 15.32
N THR A 63 1.82 19.50 14.60
CA THR A 63 1.22 20.73 15.12
C THR A 63 -0.21 20.49 15.58
N LYS A 64 -0.72 21.35 16.49
CA LYS A 64 -2.07 21.22 17.07
C LYS A 64 -3.19 21.21 16.01
N LYS A 65 -2.96 21.82 14.83
CA LYS A 65 -3.89 21.84 13.70
C LYS A 65 -3.96 20.50 12.96
N GLU A 66 -2.83 19.84 12.76
CA GLU A 66 -2.74 18.57 12.03
C GLU A 66 -3.34 17.40 12.83
N LYS A 67 -3.24 17.44 14.16
CA LYS A 67 -3.90 16.46 15.06
C LYS A 67 -5.43 16.50 14.91
N LYS A 68 -6.01 17.72 14.89
CA LYS A 68 -7.45 17.93 14.72
C LYS A 68 -7.98 17.49 13.35
N GLN A 69 -7.16 17.58 12.30
CA GLN A 69 -7.52 17.12 10.96
C GLN A 69 -7.52 15.59 10.89
N LYS A 70 -6.48 14.93 11.42
CA LYS A 70 -6.42 13.46 11.46
C LYS A 70 -7.56 12.85 12.27
N GLU A 71 -7.96 13.45 13.39
CA GLU A 71 -9.11 13.00 14.17
C GLU A 71 -10.42 13.07 13.37
N ARG A 72 -10.61 14.12 12.57
CA ARG A 72 -11.79 14.26 11.69
C ARG A 72 -11.78 13.26 10.54
N GLU A 73 -10.61 12.97 9.99
CA GLU A 73 -10.45 11.96 8.92
C GLU A 73 -10.72 10.55 9.43
N ILE A 74 -10.26 10.21 10.65
CA ILE A 74 -10.53 8.91 11.29
C ILE A 74 -12.05 8.76 11.55
N GLN A 75 -12.72 9.80 12.04
CA GLN A 75 -14.19 9.76 12.22
C GLN A 75 -14.97 9.66 10.90
N ALA A 76 -14.40 10.13 9.79
CA ALA A 76 -15.00 10.01 8.47
C ALA A 76 -14.82 8.62 7.85
N SER A 77 -13.66 7.97 8.06
CA SER A 77 -13.41 6.60 7.58
C SER A 77 -14.30 5.59 8.28
N ASP A 78 -14.40 5.65 9.61
CA ASP A 78 -15.22 4.73 10.41
C ASP A 78 -16.72 4.81 10.02
N LYS A 79 -17.17 6.00 9.57
CA LYS A 79 -18.55 6.24 9.12
C LYS A 79 -18.83 5.74 7.70
N SER A 80 -17.78 5.56 6.88
CA SER A 80 -17.90 5.05 5.51
C SER A 80 -17.90 3.52 5.45
N GLU A 81 -17.15 2.85 6.32
CA GLU A 81 -17.12 1.39 6.45
C GLU A 81 -18.43 0.83 7.02
N ALA A 82 -19.14 1.61 7.86
CA ALA A 82 -20.47 1.24 8.36
C ALA A 82 -21.59 1.27 7.29
N ARG A 83 -21.33 1.74 6.07
CA ARG A 83 -22.36 1.90 5.00
C ARG A 83 -22.32 0.87 3.89
N ASN A 84 -21.35 -0.05 3.86
CA ASN A 84 -21.23 -1.00 2.75
C ASN A 84 -21.35 -2.48 3.21
N PRO A 85 -22.56 -2.97 3.52
CA PRO A 85 -22.76 -4.38 3.80
C PRO A 85 -22.96 -5.13 2.47
N LYS A 86 -21.90 -5.79 1.99
CA LYS A 86 -21.86 -7.03 1.15
C LYS A 86 -20.76 -6.97 0.09
N SER A 87 -19.75 -7.82 0.27
CA SER A 87 -19.19 -8.64 -0.82
C SER A 87 -18.53 -9.89 -0.25
N GLU A 88 -19.29 -10.68 0.51
CA GLU A 88 -18.93 -12.06 0.81
C GLU A 88 -19.78 -12.98 -0.08
N THR A 89 -19.18 -13.43 -1.18
CA THR A 89 -19.38 -14.70 -1.92
C THR A 89 -18.63 -14.54 -3.25
N ASN A 90 -17.92 -15.49 -3.85
CA ASN A 90 -17.28 -16.76 -3.50
C ASN A 90 -16.51 -17.21 -4.79
N SER A 91 -15.76 -18.32 -4.75
CA SER A 91 -15.25 -19.12 -5.89
C SER A 91 -13.81 -18.82 -6.36
N ASN A 92 -12.89 -19.77 -6.52
CA ASN A 92 -12.74 -21.19 -6.19
C ASN A 92 -11.24 -21.49 -6.41
N ASN A 93 -10.69 -22.46 -5.67
CA ASN A 93 -9.63 -23.32 -6.19
C ASN A 93 -10.21 -24.72 -6.24
#